data_AF-A0A257A6I9-F1
#
_entry.id   AF-A0A257A6I9-F1
#
_cell.length_a   1.000
_cell.length_b   1.000
_cell.length_c   1.000
_cell.angle_alpha   90.00
_cell.angle_beta   90.00
_cell.angle_gamma   90.00
#
_symmetry.space_group_name_H-M   'P 1'
#
loop_
_entity.id
_entity.type
_entity.pdbx_description
1 polymer ?
#
loop_
_entity_poly.entity_id
_entity_poly.type
_entity_poly.pdbx_seq_one_letter_code
_entity_poly.pdbx_strand_id
1 'polypeptide(L)'
;MMSKIVRTQANFLYPLIMIFGFYIIAHGHLTPGGGFQGGAVIATGVALIAVAYSYKNVKAWIKKTHLTGAEAIGLLTFIITALFGLSSS
;
A
#
# COMPACT_ATOMS: atom_id res chain seq x y z
N MET A 1 -20.87 5.40 -12.60
CA MET A 1 -19.55 5.93 -13.04
C MET A 1 -19.40 7.30 -12.41
N MET A 2 -18.32 7.57 -11.68
CA MET A 2 -18.14 8.87 -11.02
C MET A 2 -17.88 9.99 -12.04
N SER A 3 -18.14 11.24 -11.63
CA SER A 3 -17.99 12.42 -12.48
C SER A 3 -16.52 12.59 -12.94
N LYS A 4 -16.32 13.30 -14.06
CA LYS A 4 -14.97 13.62 -14.56
C LYS A 4 -14.15 14.38 -13.51
N ILE A 5 -14.80 15.26 -12.74
CA ILE A 5 -14.17 16.04 -11.67
C ILE A 5 -13.57 15.10 -10.61
N VAL A 6 -14.36 14.14 -10.11
CA VAL A 6 -13.89 13.17 -9.10
C VAL A 6 -12.71 12.35 -9.60
N ARG A 7 -12.75 11.92 -10.87
CA ARG A 7 -11.67 11.16 -11.49
C ARG A 7 -10.37 11.96 -11.61
N THR A 8 -10.47 13.21 -12.05
CA THR A 8 -9.31 14.10 -12.15
C THR A 8 -8.69 14.34 -10.78
N GLN A 9 -9.51 14.58 -9.75
CA GLN A 9 -9.01 14.75 -8.38
C GLN A 9 -8.39 13.46 -7.82
N ALA A 10 -9.00 12.30 -8.08
CA ALA A 10 -8.46 11.01 -7.66
C ALA A 10 -7.09 10.73 -8.29
N ASN A 11 -6.91 11.02 -9.58
CA ASN A 11 -5.62 10.87 -10.26
C ASN A 11 -4.54 11.80 -9.71
N PHE A 12 -4.92 13.00 -9.28
CA PHE A 12 -4.00 13.95 -8.68
C PHE A 12 -3.60 13.54 -7.25
N LEU A 13 -4.57 13.10 -6.44
CA LEU A 13 -4.35 12.72 -5.04
C LEU A 13 -3.65 11.37 -4.90
N TYR A 14 -3.90 10.42 -5.80
CA TYR A 14 -3.34 9.07 -5.71
C TYR A 14 -1.80 9.05 -5.55
N PRO A 15 -0.99 9.69 -6.43
CA PRO A 15 0.46 9.70 -6.26
C PRO A 15 0.90 10.38 -4.96
N LEU A 16 0.21 11.44 -4.52
CA LEU A 16 0.51 12.11 -3.25
C LEU A 16 0.28 11.19 -2.05
N ILE A 17 -0.83 10.45 -2.04
CA ILE A 17 -1.15 9.46 -1.00
C ILE A 17 -0.10 8.34 -0.99
N MET A 18 0.32 7.85 -2.16
CA MET A 18 1.35 6.82 -2.26
C MET A 18 2.68 7.30 -1.68
N ILE A 19 3.15 8.49 -2.08
CA ILE A 19 4.39 9.09 -1.56
C ILE A 19 4.30 9.26 -0.04
N PHE A 20 3.19 9.77 0.47
CA PHE A 20 3.00 10.00 1.89
C PHE A 20 2.95 8.69 2.70
N GLY A 21 2.28 7.66 2.17
CA GLY A 21 2.27 6.33 2.79
C GLY A 21 3.67 5.71 2.87
N PHE A 22 4.46 5.78 1.79
CA PHE A 22 5.85 5.32 1.82
C PHE A 22 6.74 6.14 2.77
N TYR A 23 6.51 7.46 2.85
CA TYR A 23 7.20 8.32 3.81
C TYR A 23 6.96 7.85 5.26
N ILE A 24 5.72 7.56 5.65
CA ILE A 24 5.36 7.06 6.99
C ILE A 24 6.06 5.73 7.29
N ILE A 25 6.17 4.84 6.30
CA ILE A 25 6.85 3.56 6.45
C ILE A 25 8.35 3.78 6.67
N ALA A 26 9.00 4.55 5.81
CA ALA A 26 10.45 4.78 5.86
C ALA A 26 10.90 5.52 7.13
N HIS A 27 10.10 6.49 7.60
CA HIS A 27 10.42 7.32 8.76
C HIS A 27 9.76 6.83 10.06
N GLY A 28 9.23 5.59 10.09
CA GLY A 28 8.59 5.02 11.27
C GLY A 28 9.53 4.84 12.48
N HIS A 29 10.84 4.98 12.30
CA HIS A 29 11.83 4.98 13.37
C HIS A 29 12.09 6.37 13.98
N LEU A 30 11.75 7.46 13.26
CA LEU A 30 11.98 8.86 13.69
C LEU A 30 10.68 9.57 14.07
N THR A 31 9.59 9.23 13.40
CA THR A 31 8.29 9.90 13.50
C THR A 31 7.22 8.90 13.94
N PRO A 32 6.13 9.34 14.60
CA PRO A 32 4.99 8.46 14.85
C PRO A 32 4.49 7.86 13.53
N GLY A 33 4.53 6.54 13.41
CA GLY A 33 4.41 5.92 12.10
C GLY A 33 4.70 4.42 12.10
N GLY A 34 5.12 3.92 10.94
CA GLY A 34 5.55 2.54 10.74
C GLY A 34 4.80 1.82 9.62
N GLY A 35 5.11 0.53 9.48
CA GLY A 35 4.61 -0.32 8.39
C GLY A 35 3.08 -0.42 8.34
N PHE A 36 2.41 -0.60 9.48
CA PHE A 36 0.96 -0.78 9.52
C PHE A 36 0.19 0.50 9.14
N GLN A 37 0.54 1.62 9.77
CA GLN A 37 -0.15 2.91 9.54
C GLN A 37 0.10 3.42 8.11
N GLY A 38 1.36 3.38 7.64
CA GLY A 38 1.68 3.75 6.26
C GLY A 38 1.07 2.79 5.23
N GLY A 39 0.99 1.50 5.55
CA GLY A 39 0.27 0.50 4.75
C GLY A 39 -1.23 0.81 4.62
N ALA A 40 -1.89 1.23 5.70
CA ALA A 40 -3.29 1.64 5.66
C ALA A 40 -3.52 2.89 4.79
N VAL A 41 -2.59 3.85 4.81
CA VAL A 41 -2.61 5.03 3.92
C VAL A 41 -2.50 4.61 2.45
N ILE A 42 -1.55 3.74 2.10
CA ILE A 42 -1.41 3.18 0.74
C ILE A 42 -2.68 2.45 0.31
N ALA A 43 -3.24 1.60 1.17
CA ALA A 43 -4.48 0.88 0.89
C ALA A 43 -5.66 1.84 0.63
N THR A 44 -5.71 2.98 1.33
CA THR A 44 -6.71 4.03 1.11
C THR A 44 -6.54 4.71 -0.26
N GLY A 45 -5.30 4.93 -0.71
CA GLY A 45 -5.02 5.41 -2.07
C GLY A 45 -5.52 4.43 -3.14
N VAL A 46 -5.32 3.13 -2.95
CA VAL A 46 -5.86 2.10 -3.84
C VAL A 46 -7.40 2.09 -3.82
N ALA A 47 -8.01 2.22 -2.65
CA ALA A 47 -9.45 2.31 -2.49
C ALA A 47 -10.04 3.54 -3.22
N LEU A 48 -9.36 4.70 -3.17
CA LEU A 48 -9.75 5.92 -3.88
C LEU A 48 -9.89 5.67 -5.38
N ILE A 49 -8.90 5.03 -6.00
CA ILE A 49 -8.94 4.70 -7.43
C ILE A 49 -10.03 3.65 -7.73
N ALA A 50 -10.23 2.67 -6.85
CA ALA A 50 -11.30 1.67 -6.99
C ALA A 50 -12.69 2.29 -7.03
N VAL A 51 -12.94 3.29 -6.18
CA VAL A 51 -14.20 4.05 -6.15
C VAL A 51 -14.33 4.97 -7.37
N ALA A 52 -13.27 5.68 -7.77
CA ALA A 52 -13.31 6.63 -8.87
C ALA A 52 -13.48 5.98 -10.26
N TYR A 53 -12.84 4.82 -10.49
CA TYR A 53 -12.73 4.19 -11.81
C TYR A 53 -13.58 2.94 -12.02
N SER A 54 -14.42 2.55 -11.05
CA SER A 54 -15.16 1.28 -11.00
C SER A 54 -14.26 0.08 -10.69
N TYR A 55 -14.69 -0.74 -9.73
CA TYR A 55 -13.96 -1.91 -9.23
C TYR A 55 -13.51 -2.88 -10.35
N LYS A 56 -14.31 -3.05 -11.41
CA LYS A 56 -13.94 -3.92 -12.55
C LYS A 56 -12.64 -3.47 -13.25
N ASN A 57 -12.42 -2.17 -13.38
CA ASN A 57 -11.22 -1.64 -14.05
C ASN A 57 -9.98 -1.78 -13.15
N VAL A 58 -10.14 -1.51 -11.85
CA VAL A 58 -9.04 -1.63 -10.89
C VAL A 58 -8.66 -3.10 -10.64
N LYS A 59 -9.63 -4.01 -10.63
CA LYS A 59 -9.36 -5.46 -10.56
C LYS A 59 -8.61 -5.97 -11.80
N ALA A 60 -8.77 -5.34 -12.96
CA ALA A 60 -7.99 -5.67 -14.15
C ALA A 60 -6.52 -5.20 -14.03
N TRP A 61 -6.29 -4.08 -13.33
CA TRP A 61 -4.94 -3.56 -13.09
C TRP A 61 -4.21 -4.29 -11.95
N ILE A 62 -4.96 -4.70 -10.92
CA ILE A 62 -4.43 -5.35 -9.73
C ILE A 62 -4.79 -6.84 -9.75
N LYS A 63 -3.87 -7.66 -10.28
CA LYS A 63 -4.04 -9.11 -10.29
C LYS A 63 -3.87 -9.68 -8.87
N LYS A 64 -4.84 -10.48 -8.44
CA LYS A 64 -4.83 -11.16 -7.13
C LYS A 64 -3.51 -11.92 -6.89
N THR A 65 -2.98 -12.58 -7.92
CA THR A 65 -1.71 -13.33 -7.85
C THR A 65 -0.53 -12.48 -7.39
N HIS A 66 -0.42 -11.22 -7.84
CA HIS A 66 0.67 -10.35 -7.42
C HIS A 66 0.50 -9.90 -5.97
N LEU A 67 -0.74 -9.65 -5.51
CA LEU A 67 -1.02 -9.29 -4.12
C LEU A 67 -0.68 -10.43 -3.17
N THR A 68 -1.12 -11.65 -3.49
CA THR A 68 -0.80 -12.84 -2.69
C THR A 68 0.70 -13.11 -2.69
N GLY A 69 1.39 -12.90 -3.81
CA GLY A 69 2.85 -13.00 -3.87
C GLY A 69 3.54 -11.97 -2.97
N ALA A 70 3.12 -10.70 -3.02
CA ALA A 70 3.67 -9.64 -2.18
C ALA A 70 3.42 -9.87 -0.69
N GLU A 71 2.23 -10.34 -0.32
CA GLU A 71 1.88 -10.72 1.04
C GLU A 71 2.78 -11.85 1.56
N ALA A 72 2.93 -12.93 0.78
CA ALA A 72 3.79 -14.05 1.14
C ALA A 72 5.25 -13.62 1.29
N ILE A 73 5.77 -12.81 0.38
CA ILE A 73 7.14 -12.27 0.45
C ILE A 73 7.32 -11.41 1.71
N GLY A 74 6.35 -10.55 2.03
CA GLY A 74 6.38 -9.73 3.24
C GLY A 74 6.42 -10.57 4.52
N LEU A 75 5.56 -11.58 4.63
CA LEU A 75 5.52 -12.50 5.77
C LEU A 75 6.81 -13.30 5.90
N LEU A 76 7.33 -13.85 4.79
CA LEU A 76 8.58 -14.59 4.79
C LEU A 76 9.76 -13.72 5.22
N THR A 77 9.86 -12.49 4.71
CA THR A 77 10.92 -11.54 5.09
C THR A 77 10.88 -11.23 6.58
N PHE A 78 9.68 -11.05 7.14
CA PHE A 78 9.50 -10.82 8.57
C PHE A 78 9.97 -12.01 9.41
N ILE A 79 9.56 -13.23 9.05
CA ILE A 79 9.97 -14.47 9.74
C ILE A 79 11.48 -14.69 9.64
N ILE A 80 12.06 -14.53 8.45
CA ILE A 80 13.50 -14.71 8.21
C ILE A 80 14.31 -13.75 9.08
N THR A 81 13.92 -12.47 9.12
CA THR A 81 14.60 -11.46 9.94
C THR A 81 14.53 -11.81 11.43
N ALA A 82 13.39 -12.34 11.90
CA ALA A 82 13.24 -12.79 13.28
C ALA A 82 14.13 -14.00 13.60
N LEU A 83 14.20 -15.00 12.71
CA LEU A 83 15.05 -16.18 12.88
C LEU A 83 16.54 -15.83 12.86
N PHE A 84 16.97 -14.90 12.00
CA PHE A 84 18.34 -14.38 12.03
C PHE A 84 18.69 -13.74 13.37
N GLY A 85 17.76 -13.01 13.98
CA GLY A 85 17.94 -12.45 15.32
C GLY A 85 18.13 -13.53 16.40
N LEU A 86 17.36 -14.62 16.33
CA LEU A 86 17.50 -15.75 17.27
C LEU A 86 18.84 -16.49 17.10
N SER A 87 19.32 -16.67 15.87
CA SER A 87 20.61 -17.33 15.63
C SER A 87 21.82 -16.48 16.05
N SER A 88 21.65 -15.16 16.16
CA SER A 88 22.70 -14.22 16.57
C SER A 88 22.74 -13.99 18.09
N SER A 89 21.78 -14.55 18.83
CA SER A 89 21.64 -14.43 20.30
C SER A 89 22.16 -15.70 20.96
#